data_AF-A0A7C3AHG2-F1
#
_entry.id   AF-A0A7C3AHG2-F1
#
_cell.length_a   1.000
_cell.length_b   1.000
_cell.length_c   1.000
_cell.angle_alpha   90.00
_cell.angle_beta   90.00
_cell.angle_gamma   90.00
#
_symmetry.space_group_name_H-M   'P 1'
#
loop_
_entity.id
_entity.type
_entity.pdbx_description
1 polymer ?
#
loop_
_entity_poly.entity_id
_entity_poly.type
_entity_poly.pdbx_seq_one_letter_code
_entity_poly.pdbx_strand_id
1 'polypeptide(L)'
;MNPTYMLSKSRGTRNLLRRIGTVLCRFGMTANRFERTLNRYNAVTSELGCVPTLPITAKILERHPGIIRELSSQGVEFAVHGYIHIDYGVLPLQEQVRHFKKAIHSFESCHVPFTGFRAPFLRINNETVEALGNLSFAYDSSCAINWDVLDKIELTSQGWSAYNSLLDFNTPKESQKYLSLPKFVDGLVEIPVSFPDDEGMVDRLGISNGEVISEIWRSILKKTYDRGELFNISLHPERIPICENALTDTLRRAKQLSPAVWTATLREIAEWWRQRDTFTFEISHETNDRYSVKANCSENATILLKNCKVNTPVAEWANGYQSISARDFILESPRCPVIGVSLDTSPDAVSFLKSEGFIVERSEQPDNYPIYLSDLARFEEADEKPLSERIEQTDAPLLRYWRWPEKARSALSVTGDIDSITLIDFVLRVFENWLQNGRRQS
;
A
#
# COMPACT_ATOMS: atom_id res chain seq x y z
N MET A 1 -24.01 16.38 -13.83
CA MET A 1 -23.30 15.64 -14.91
C MET A 1 -23.83 14.21 -14.99
N ASN A 2 -24.00 13.65 -16.18
CA ASN A 2 -24.75 12.42 -16.46
C ASN A 2 -23.99 11.16 -15.92
N PRO A 3 -24.61 10.19 -15.22
CA PRO A 3 -23.95 8.94 -14.78
C PRO A 3 -23.28 8.15 -15.91
N THR A 4 -23.85 8.23 -17.12
CA THR A 4 -23.27 7.71 -18.36
C THR A 4 -21.95 8.39 -18.73
N TYR A 5 -21.69 9.63 -18.31
CA TYR A 5 -20.45 10.37 -18.57
C TYR A 5 -19.26 9.83 -17.76
N MET A 6 -19.47 9.48 -16.48
CA MET A 6 -18.43 8.85 -15.64
C MET A 6 -18.13 7.42 -16.09
N LEU A 7 -19.18 6.64 -16.42
CA LEU A 7 -19.03 5.30 -16.98
C LEU A 7 -18.42 5.31 -18.40
N SER A 8 -18.67 6.35 -19.20
CA SER A 8 -18.08 6.47 -20.54
C SER A 8 -16.61 6.87 -20.51
N LYS A 9 -16.19 7.74 -19.59
CA LYS A 9 -14.79 8.21 -19.50
C LYS A 9 -13.85 7.16 -18.92
N SER A 10 -14.26 6.42 -17.88
CA SER A 10 -13.42 5.36 -17.31
C SER A 10 -13.61 4.01 -17.97
N ARG A 11 -14.74 3.76 -18.66
CA ARG A 11 -15.09 2.39 -19.09
C ARG A 11 -15.59 2.21 -20.54
N GLY A 12 -15.79 3.27 -21.34
CA GLY A 12 -16.22 3.16 -22.75
C GLY A 12 -17.64 2.61 -22.96
N THR A 13 -18.34 3.08 -24.00
CA THR A 13 -19.80 2.84 -24.20
C THR A 13 -20.14 1.46 -24.79
N ARG A 14 -19.24 0.84 -25.57
CA ARG A 14 -19.51 -0.44 -26.28
C ARG A 14 -19.52 -1.70 -25.40
N ASN A 15 -19.09 -1.62 -24.13
CA ASN A 15 -18.98 -2.77 -23.22
C ASN A 15 -20.13 -2.89 -22.19
N LEU A 16 -21.16 -2.03 -22.26
CA LEU A 16 -22.19 -1.96 -21.22
C LEU A 16 -23.06 -3.22 -21.10
N LEU A 17 -23.49 -3.82 -22.22
CA LEU A 17 -24.37 -5.02 -22.21
C LEU A 17 -23.66 -6.28 -21.73
N ARG A 18 -22.41 -6.52 -22.17
CA ARG A 18 -21.57 -7.63 -21.68
C ARG A 18 -21.32 -7.48 -20.17
N ARG A 19 -21.13 -6.25 -19.69
CA ARG A 19 -20.96 -5.94 -18.27
C ARG A 19 -22.22 -6.16 -17.44
N ILE A 20 -23.41 -5.83 -17.94
CA ILE A 20 -24.67 -6.15 -17.25
C ILE A 20 -24.77 -7.66 -17.04
N GLY A 21 -24.46 -8.47 -18.06
CA GLY A 21 -24.38 -9.94 -17.92
C GLY A 21 -23.35 -10.40 -16.88
N THR A 22 -22.14 -9.84 -16.91
CA THR A 22 -21.08 -10.19 -15.94
C THR A 22 -21.44 -9.79 -14.51
N VAL A 23 -22.05 -8.62 -14.30
CA VAL A 23 -22.52 -8.15 -12.98
C VAL A 23 -23.63 -9.07 -12.45
N LEU A 24 -24.58 -9.48 -13.30
CA LEU A 24 -25.62 -10.46 -12.95
C LEU A 24 -25.05 -11.85 -12.61
N CYS A 25 -23.94 -12.25 -13.22
CA CYS A 25 -23.26 -13.49 -12.87
C CYS A 25 -22.51 -13.39 -11.53
N ARG A 26 -21.93 -12.24 -11.21
CA ARG A 26 -21.17 -12.01 -9.97
C ARG A 26 -22.07 -11.85 -8.74
N PHE A 27 -23.17 -11.13 -8.86
CA PHE A 27 -24.08 -10.84 -7.75
C PHE A 27 -25.36 -11.67 -7.80
N GLY A 28 -25.80 -12.15 -6.63
CA GLY A 28 -27.13 -12.75 -6.47
C GLY A 28 -28.21 -11.70 -6.20
N MET A 29 -29.48 -12.11 -6.31
CA MET A 29 -30.61 -11.35 -5.77
C MET A 29 -30.57 -11.27 -4.23
N THR A 30 -29.98 -12.27 -3.59
CA THR A 30 -29.73 -12.34 -2.14
C THR A 30 -28.23 -12.28 -1.84
N ALA A 31 -27.88 -11.96 -0.58
CA ALA A 31 -26.49 -11.83 -0.14
C ALA A 31 -25.73 -13.17 -0.11
N ASN A 32 -26.42 -14.31 -0.05
CA ASN A 32 -25.83 -15.64 0.16
C ASN A 32 -24.69 -15.99 -0.81
N ARG A 33 -24.77 -15.55 -2.08
CA ARG A 33 -23.69 -15.82 -3.05
C ARG A 33 -22.42 -15.06 -2.67
N PHE A 34 -22.56 -13.75 -2.42
CA PHE A 34 -21.43 -12.89 -2.09
C PHE A 34 -20.85 -13.24 -0.71
N GLU A 35 -21.70 -13.60 0.25
CA GLU A 35 -21.27 -14.08 1.56
C GLU A 35 -20.40 -15.35 1.45
N ARG A 36 -20.80 -16.33 0.63
CA ARG A 36 -19.94 -17.50 0.36
C ARG A 36 -18.60 -17.11 -0.25
N THR A 37 -18.61 -16.11 -1.14
CA THR A 37 -17.39 -15.60 -1.76
C THR A 37 -16.48 -14.88 -0.76
N LEU A 38 -17.03 -14.05 0.13
CA LEU A 38 -16.29 -13.41 1.22
C LEU A 38 -15.71 -14.45 2.19
N ASN A 39 -16.51 -15.45 2.57
CA ASN A 39 -16.05 -16.53 3.44
C ASN A 39 -14.94 -17.35 2.77
N ARG A 40 -15.04 -17.59 1.44
CA ARG A 40 -13.97 -18.26 0.69
C ARG A 40 -12.71 -17.41 0.63
N TYR A 41 -12.84 -16.10 0.41
CA TYR A 41 -11.72 -15.17 0.48
C TYR A 41 -10.99 -15.30 1.81
N ASN A 42 -11.73 -15.10 2.92
CA ASN A 42 -11.16 -15.14 4.26
C ASN A 42 -10.49 -16.49 4.56
N ALA A 43 -11.12 -17.59 4.16
CA ALA A 43 -10.56 -18.94 4.33
C ALA A 43 -9.22 -19.09 3.60
N VAL A 44 -9.14 -18.72 2.32
CA VAL A 44 -7.92 -18.85 1.51
C VAL A 44 -6.77 -18.03 2.08
N THR A 45 -7.04 -16.79 2.50
CA THR A 45 -6.00 -15.96 3.12
C THR A 45 -5.59 -16.49 4.49
N SER A 46 -6.56 -16.90 5.32
CA SER A 46 -6.29 -17.40 6.67
C SER A 46 -5.51 -18.72 6.67
N GLU A 47 -5.81 -19.66 5.76
CA GLU A 47 -5.03 -20.89 5.56
C GLU A 47 -3.55 -20.59 5.26
N LEU A 48 -3.30 -19.42 4.68
CA LEU A 48 -1.97 -18.93 4.35
C LEU A 48 -1.51 -17.82 5.30
N GLY A 49 -2.04 -17.75 6.53
CA GLY A 49 -1.54 -16.84 7.57
C GLY A 49 -1.60 -15.36 7.20
N CYS A 50 -2.53 -14.99 6.32
CA CYS A 50 -2.79 -13.63 5.92
C CYS A 50 -4.20 -13.22 6.36
N VAL A 51 -4.34 -12.01 6.88
CA VAL A 51 -5.62 -11.39 7.19
C VAL A 51 -5.88 -10.30 6.13
N PRO A 52 -7.02 -10.32 5.42
CA PRO A 52 -7.29 -9.33 4.41
C PRO A 52 -7.81 -8.03 5.04
N THR A 53 -7.57 -6.91 4.35
CA THR A 53 -8.24 -5.63 4.61
C THR A 53 -9.31 -5.40 3.55
N LEU A 54 -10.56 -5.21 3.97
CA LEU A 54 -11.69 -5.01 3.08
C LEU A 54 -12.27 -3.59 3.23
N PRO A 55 -11.85 -2.63 2.39
CA PRO A 55 -12.50 -1.34 2.31
C PRO A 55 -13.96 -1.49 1.90
N ILE A 56 -14.90 -0.97 2.69
CA ILE A 56 -16.34 -1.11 2.43
C ILE A 56 -17.04 0.25 2.48
N THR A 57 -17.96 0.48 1.54
CA THR A 57 -18.77 1.70 1.59
C THR A 57 -19.73 1.63 2.78
N ALA A 58 -19.88 2.73 3.51
CA ALA A 58 -20.70 2.76 4.71
C ALA A 58 -22.17 2.35 4.44
N LYS A 59 -22.73 2.69 3.28
CA LYS A 59 -24.08 2.28 2.89
C LYS A 59 -24.25 0.77 2.74
N ILE A 60 -23.23 0.07 2.26
CA ILE A 60 -23.28 -1.39 2.16
C ILE A 60 -23.17 -2.02 3.54
N LEU A 61 -22.30 -1.48 4.39
CA LEU A 61 -22.23 -1.87 5.79
C LEU A 61 -23.59 -1.73 6.51
N GLU A 62 -24.27 -0.58 6.35
CA GLU A 62 -25.59 -0.34 6.96
C GLU A 62 -26.65 -1.37 6.53
N ARG A 63 -26.58 -1.86 5.29
CA ARG A 63 -27.56 -2.82 4.73
C ARG A 63 -27.29 -4.25 5.17
N HIS A 64 -26.01 -4.61 5.37
CA HIS A 64 -25.60 -5.98 5.67
C HIS A 64 -24.72 -6.09 6.93
N PRO A 65 -25.09 -5.45 8.06
CA PRO A 65 -24.18 -5.31 9.20
C PRO A 65 -23.89 -6.64 9.90
N GLY A 66 -24.79 -7.64 9.79
CA GLY A 66 -24.58 -8.98 10.34
C GLY A 66 -23.39 -9.70 9.71
N ILE A 67 -23.35 -9.75 8.37
CA ILE A 67 -22.27 -10.39 7.60
C ILE A 67 -20.92 -9.74 7.92
N ILE A 68 -20.91 -8.40 7.96
CA ILE A 68 -19.67 -7.64 8.19
C ILE A 68 -19.16 -7.80 9.62
N ARG A 69 -20.05 -7.79 10.62
CA ARG A 69 -19.66 -8.05 12.02
C ARG A 69 -19.11 -9.47 12.20
N GLU A 70 -19.70 -10.46 11.52
CA GLU A 70 -19.21 -11.84 11.59
C GLU A 70 -17.77 -11.93 11.08
N LEU A 71 -17.48 -11.38 9.89
CA LEU A 71 -16.11 -11.35 9.35
C LEU A 71 -15.15 -10.54 10.23
N SER A 72 -15.61 -9.41 10.76
CA SER A 72 -14.81 -8.59 11.67
C SER A 72 -14.45 -9.35 12.95
N SER A 73 -15.38 -10.15 13.49
CA SER A 73 -15.12 -11.02 14.66
C SER A 73 -14.15 -12.17 14.38
N GLN A 74 -13.96 -12.53 13.10
CA GLN A 74 -12.95 -13.48 12.65
C GLN A 74 -11.57 -12.83 12.42
N GLY A 75 -11.44 -11.52 12.68
CA GLY A 75 -10.19 -10.78 12.58
C GLY A 75 -9.99 -9.99 11.29
N VAL A 76 -10.90 -10.11 10.30
CA VAL A 76 -10.83 -9.34 9.04
C VAL A 76 -10.82 -7.84 9.35
N GLU A 77 -9.88 -7.11 8.74
CA GLU A 77 -9.86 -5.65 8.86
C GLU A 77 -10.91 -5.05 7.90
N PHE A 78 -11.69 -4.09 8.40
CA PHE A 78 -12.48 -3.21 7.56
C PHE A 78 -11.91 -1.78 7.55
N ALA A 79 -11.97 -1.16 6.37
CA ALA A 79 -11.60 0.24 6.16
C ALA A 79 -12.78 1.00 5.55
N VAL A 80 -12.81 2.32 5.72
CA VAL A 80 -13.86 3.15 5.14
C VAL A 80 -13.60 3.32 3.64
N HIS A 81 -14.54 2.91 2.80
CA HIS A 81 -14.49 3.14 1.35
C HIS A 81 -15.44 4.27 0.92
N GLY A 82 -15.51 5.32 1.75
CA GLY A 82 -16.47 6.41 1.63
C GLY A 82 -17.89 6.06 2.12
N TYR A 83 -18.75 7.08 2.23
CA TYR A 83 -20.15 6.86 2.61
C TYR A 83 -20.93 6.08 1.53
N ILE A 84 -20.70 6.49 0.29
CA ILE A 84 -21.17 5.86 -0.96
C ILE A 84 -20.02 5.84 -1.96
N HIS A 85 -20.17 5.04 -3.02
CA HIS A 85 -19.13 4.86 -4.03
C HIS A 85 -19.09 6.01 -5.05
N ILE A 86 -18.47 7.13 -4.67
CA ILE A 86 -18.31 8.35 -5.48
C ILE A 86 -16.85 8.78 -5.64
N ASP A 87 -16.56 9.55 -6.69
CA ASP A 87 -15.23 10.09 -6.97
C ASP A 87 -14.89 11.27 -6.04
N TYR A 88 -14.04 11.02 -5.05
CA TYR A 88 -13.58 12.05 -4.08
C TYR A 88 -12.66 13.08 -4.73
N GLY A 89 -12.00 12.74 -5.84
CA GLY A 89 -11.14 13.67 -6.59
C GLY A 89 -11.87 14.86 -7.20
N VAL A 90 -13.21 14.82 -7.27
CA VAL A 90 -14.05 15.95 -7.73
C VAL A 90 -14.99 16.47 -6.62
N LEU A 91 -14.74 16.09 -5.37
CA LEU A 91 -15.49 16.60 -4.22
C LEU A 91 -14.76 17.78 -3.55
N PRO A 92 -15.45 18.90 -3.28
CA PRO A 92 -14.87 19.95 -2.45
C PRO A 92 -14.76 19.48 -1.00
N LEU A 93 -13.77 20.01 -0.29
CA LEU A 93 -13.41 19.67 1.09
C LEU A 93 -14.61 19.49 2.02
N GLN A 94 -15.53 20.46 2.06
CA GLN A 94 -16.69 20.43 2.96
C GLN A 94 -17.59 19.20 2.72
N GLU A 95 -17.78 18.81 1.45
CA GLU A 95 -18.57 17.64 1.11
C GLU A 95 -17.81 16.35 1.43
N GLN A 96 -16.48 16.32 1.25
CA GLN A 96 -15.65 15.18 1.67
C GLN A 96 -15.77 14.96 3.18
N VAL A 97 -15.57 16.01 3.98
CA VAL A 97 -15.72 15.97 5.45
C VAL A 97 -17.11 15.48 5.85
N ARG A 98 -18.17 15.98 5.19
CA ARG A 98 -19.55 15.54 5.45
C ARG A 98 -19.74 14.05 5.14
N HIS A 99 -19.17 13.55 4.05
CA HIS A 99 -19.23 12.13 3.69
C HIS A 99 -18.46 11.28 4.69
N PHE A 100 -17.24 11.67 5.06
CA PHE A 100 -16.44 10.93 6.03
C PHE A 100 -17.10 10.86 7.40
N LYS A 101 -17.64 11.97 7.92
CA LYS A 101 -18.39 11.96 9.20
C LYS A 101 -19.61 11.02 9.16
N LYS A 102 -20.33 10.97 8.04
CA LYS A 102 -21.43 10.02 7.87
C LYS A 102 -20.95 8.58 7.84
N ALA A 103 -19.87 8.30 7.12
CA ALA A 103 -19.29 6.97 7.06
C ALA A 103 -18.84 6.49 8.45
N ILE A 104 -18.11 7.33 9.19
CA ILE A 104 -17.68 7.05 10.57
C ILE A 104 -18.89 6.69 11.44
N HIS A 105 -19.94 7.52 11.41
CA HIS A 105 -21.15 7.28 12.18
C HIS A 105 -21.83 5.93 11.84
N SER A 106 -21.84 5.54 10.56
CA SER A 106 -22.39 4.24 10.14
C SER A 106 -21.56 3.08 10.70
N PHE A 107 -20.22 3.17 10.67
CA PHE A 107 -19.33 2.15 11.23
C PHE A 107 -19.52 2.01 12.75
N GLU A 108 -19.55 3.12 13.46
CA GLU A 108 -19.83 3.16 14.91
C GLU A 108 -21.18 2.52 15.23
N SER A 109 -22.25 2.91 14.52
CA SER A 109 -23.60 2.39 14.73
C SER A 109 -23.71 0.89 14.43
N CYS A 110 -22.95 0.40 13.45
CA CYS A 110 -22.90 -1.01 13.10
C CYS A 110 -21.98 -1.84 14.01
N HIS A 111 -21.24 -1.20 14.92
CA HIS A 111 -20.25 -1.79 15.81
C HIS A 111 -19.14 -2.53 15.03
N VAL A 112 -18.66 -1.92 13.95
CA VAL A 112 -17.55 -2.43 13.15
C VAL A 112 -16.36 -1.47 13.28
N PRO A 113 -15.21 -1.94 13.78
CA PRO A 113 -14.02 -1.11 13.88
C PRO A 113 -13.49 -0.78 12.49
N PHE A 114 -12.93 0.43 12.34
CA PHE A 114 -12.19 0.84 11.16
C PHE A 114 -10.95 1.61 11.60
N THR A 115 -9.91 1.59 10.77
CA THR A 115 -8.68 2.33 11.06
C THR A 115 -8.17 3.19 9.90
N GLY A 116 -8.54 2.87 8.66
CA GLY A 116 -8.12 3.67 7.51
C GLY A 116 -9.20 3.88 6.49
N PHE A 117 -8.79 4.49 5.38
CA PHE A 117 -9.63 4.89 4.27
C PHE A 117 -9.03 4.43 2.94
N ARG A 118 -9.91 4.12 1.97
CA ARG A 118 -9.56 3.99 0.56
C ARG A 118 -10.63 4.68 -0.26
N ALA A 119 -10.26 5.59 -1.14
CA ALA A 119 -11.22 6.27 -1.99
C ALA A 119 -11.82 5.31 -3.03
N PRO A 120 -13.14 5.36 -3.26
CA PRO A 120 -13.73 4.79 -4.47
C PRO A 120 -12.99 5.25 -5.71
N PHE A 121 -12.75 4.30 -6.61
CA PHE A 121 -11.95 4.53 -7.82
C PHE A 121 -10.51 4.97 -7.54
N LEU A 122 -9.97 4.85 -6.33
CA LEU A 122 -8.62 5.33 -6.00
C LEU A 122 -8.39 6.80 -6.38
N ARG A 123 -9.46 7.60 -6.39
CA ARG A 123 -9.41 9.01 -6.82
C ARG A 123 -9.64 9.93 -5.65
N ILE A 124 -8.63 10.73 -5.38
CA ILE A 124 -8.59 11.77 -4.35
C ILE A 124 -8.15 13.09 -4.98
N ASN A 125 -8.25 14.19 -4.21
CA ASN A 125 -7.64 15.47 -4.56
C ASN A 125 -6.80 15.96 -3.38
N ASN A 126 -6.15 17.12 -3.55
CA ASN A 126 -5.27 17.68 -2.52
C ASN A 126 -6.01 17.99 -1.20
N GLU A 127 -7.32 18.23 -1.25
CA GLU A 127 -8.15 18.49 -0.07
C GLU A 127 -8.53 17.21 0.68
N THR A 128 -8.38 16.03 0.06
CA THR A 128 -8.75 14.75 0.68
C THR A 128 -7.89 14.44 1.90
N VAL A 129 -6.58 14.71 1.82
CA VAL A 129 -5.66 14.51 2.94
C VAL A 129 -6.07 15.39 4.12
N GLU A 130 -6.38 16.67 3.88
CA GLU A 130 -6.88 17.59 4.92
C GLU A 130 -8.21 17.11 5.52
N ALA A 131 -9.14 16.64 4.69
CA ALA A 131 -10.42 16.12 5.15
C ALA A 131 -10.26 14.86 6.03
N LEU A 132 -9.29 14.01 5.72
CA LEU A 132 -8.99 12.79 6.49
C LEU A 132 -8.20 13.09 7.77
N GLY A 133 -7.21 13.99 7.73
CA GLY A 133 -6.33 14.31 8.86
C GLY A 133 -7.05 14.99 10.02
N ASN A 134 -8.18 15.66 9.75
CA ASN A 134 -9.07 16.20 10.79
C ASN A 134 -9.98 15.14 11.44
N LEU A 135 -9.85 13.87 11.06
CA LEU A 135 -10.66 12.74 11.51
C LEU A 135 -9.74 11.61 12.00
N SER A 136 -10.31 10.63 12.70
CA SER A 136 -9.57 9.54 13.35
C SER A 136 -9.03 8.45 12.39
N PHE A 137 -8.65 8.80 11.15
CA PHE A 137 -8.05 7.85 10.21
C PHE A 137 -6.55 7.73 10.44
N ALA A 138 -6.05 6.49 10.49
CA ALA A 138 -4.63 6.18 10.63
C ALA A 138 -3.92 6.09 9.27
N TYR A 139 -4.62 5.75 8.19
CA TYR A 139 -4.02 5.63 6.87
C TYR A 139 -4.99 5.93 5.73
N ASP A 140 -4.43 6.28 4.58
CA ASP A 140 -5.09 6.28 3.27
C ASP A 140 -4.44 5.23 2.37
N SER A 141 -5.22 4.49 1.59
CA SER A 141 -4.71 3.56 0.57
C SER A 141 -5.34 3.83 -0.79
N SER A 142 -5.27 5.08 -1.25
CA SER A 142 -5.84 5.54 -2.52
C SER A 142 -4.80 5.79 -3.61
N CYS A 143 -3.51 5.92 -3.28
CA CYS A 143 -2.45 6.03 -4.29
C CYS A 143 -2.12 4.65 -4.89
N ALA A 144 -1.86 4.59 -6.20
CA ALA A 144 -1.58 3.36 -6.93
C ALA A 144 -0.20 3.38 -7.62
N ILE A 145 0.46 2.22 -7.65
CA ILE A 145 1.71 1.96 -8.39
C ILE A 145 1.42 0.98 -9.53
N ASN A 146 1.64 1.39 -10.78
CA ASN A 146 1.55 0.55 -11.96
C ASN A 146 2.87 -0.19 -12.21
N TRP A 147 2.80 -1.52 -12.15
CA TRP A 147 3.93 -2.42 -12.35
C TRP A 147 4.10 -2.79 -13.82
N ASP A 148 5.35 -2.68 -14.27
CA ASP A 148 5.75 -3.07 -15.61
C ASP A 148 5.98 -4.59 -15.69
N VAL A 149 4.88 -5.33 -15.88
CA VAL A 149 4.83 -6.81 -15.82
C VAL A 149 3.98 -7.42 -16.94
N LEU A 150 3.46 -6.62 -17.87
CA LEU A 150 2.55 -7.06 -18.93
C LEU A 150 3.25 -7.37 -20.26
N ASP A 151 4.54 -7.08 -20.39
CA ASP A 151 5.31 -7.14 -21.66
C ASP A 151 5.31 -8.53 -22.32
N LYS A 152 5.19 -9.57 -21.50
CA LYS A 152 5.23 -10.98 -21.93
C LYS A 152 3.85 -11.59 -22.12
N ILE A 153 2.79 -10.81 -21.90
CA ILE A 153 1.41 -11.28 -21.98
C ILE A 153 0.84 -10.90 -23.34
N GLU A 154 0.26 -11.88 -24.04
CA GLU A 154 -0.44 -11.60 -25.30
C GLU A 154 -1.75 -10.86 -25.00
N LEU A 155 -1.82 -9.59 -25.41
CA LEU A 155 -2.96 -8.71 -25.16
C LEU A 155 -3.63 -8.30 -26.47
N THR A 156 -4.96 -8.28 -26.47
CA THR A 156 -5.72 -7.72 -27.60
C THR A 156 -5.59 -6.20 -27.61
N SER A 157 -5.58 -5.57 -28.79
CA SER A 157 -5.54 -4.10 -28.92
C SER A 157 -6.73 -3.43 -28.20
N GLN A 158 -7.89 -4.08 -28.20
CA GLN A 158 -9.06 -3.61 -27.47
C GLN A 158 -8.87 -3.66 -25.95
N GLY A 159 -8.34 -4.78 -25.43
CA GLY A 159 -8.05 -4.93 -24.01
C GLY A 159 -7.02 -3.91 -23.53
N TRP A 160 -5.97 -3.70 -24.32
CA TRP A 160 -4.95 -2.69 -24.04
C TRP A 160 -5.51 -1.27 -24.00
N SER A 161 -6.34 -0.89 -24.98
CA SER A 161 -7.01 0.43 -24.97
C SER A 161 -7.92 0.62 -23.75
N ALA A 162 -8.64 -0.43 -23.33
CA ALA A 162 -9.50 -0.39 -22.15
C ALA A 162 -8.70 -0.30 -20.84
N TYR A 163 -7.50 -0.91 -20.78
CA TYR A 163 -6.58 -0.81 -19.66
C TYR A 163 -5.93 0.58 -19.60
N ASN A 164 -5.49 1.14 -20.72
CA ASN A 164 -4.97 2.52 -20.75
C ASN A 164 -6.03 3.54 -20.29
N SER A 165 -7.30 3.34 -20.64
CA SER A 165 -8.39 4.18 -20.12
C SER A 165 -8.55 4.09 -18.59
N LEU A 166 -8.21 2.95 -17.99
CA LEU A 166 -8.16 2.79 -16.53
C LEU A 166 -6.97 3.55 -15.96
N LEU A 167 -5.77 3.40 -16.56
CA LEU A 167 -4.57 4.14 -16.16
C LEU A 167 -4.77 5.66 -16.25
N ASP A 168 -5.35 6.17 -17.33
CA ASP A 168 -5.66 7.59 -17.50
C ASP A 168 -6.65 8.11 -16.45
N PHE A 169 -7.55 7.23 -15.97
CA PHE A 169 -8.57 7.60 -15.00
C PHE A 169 -8.05 7.56 -13.56
N ASN A 170 -7.22 6.57 -13.21
CA ASN A 170 -6.65 6.41 -11.87
C ASN A 170 -5.31 7.14 -11.68
N THR A 171 -4.65 7.49 -12.77
CA THR A 171 -3.32 8.12 -12.81
C THR A 171 -2.31 7.46 -11.86
N PRO A 172 -2.12 6.12 -11.94
CA PRO A 172 -1.16 5.44 -11.07
C PRO A 172 0.26 5.87 -11.39
N LYS A 173 1.11 5.91 -10.38
CA LYS A 173 2.55 6.18 -10.52
C LYS A 173 3.24 4.98 -11.16
N GLU A 174 4.22 5.25 -12.02
CA GLU A 174 4.99 4.19 -12.67
C GLU A 174 6.02 3.58 -11.71
N SER A 175 5.97 2.26 -11.51
CA SER A 175 6.95 1.53 -10.66
C SER A 175 8.41 1.70 -11.10
N GLN A 176 8.66 2.08 -12.35
CA GLN A 176 9.99 2.39 -12.86
C GLN A 176 10.55 3.69 -12.24
N LYS A 177 9.70 4.64 -11.87
CA LYS A 177 10.08 5.96 -11.33
C LYS A 177 9.85 6.10 -9.83
N TYR A 178 8.83 5.42 -9.29
CA TYR A 178 8.41 5.58 -7.90
C TYR A 178 8.57 4.29 -7.08
N LEU A 179 8.72 4.46 -5.77
CA LEU A 179 8.78 3.37 -4.78
C LEU A 179 7.35 2.93 -4.39
N SER A 180 7.14 1.63 -4.19
CA SER A 180 5.92 1.11 -3.59
C SER A 180 6.11 0.97 -2.07
N LEU A 181 6.19 2.10 -1.37
CA LEU A 181 6.40 2.17 0.07
C LEU A 181 5.36 3.08 0.73
N PRO A 182 4.98 2.80 2.00
CA PRO A 182 4.20 3.75 2.77
C PRO A 182 4.95 5.06 3.00
N LYS A 183 4.23 6.18 3.08
CA LYS A 183 4.81 7.50 3.39
C LYS A 183 3.90 8.30 4.31
N PHE A 184 4.48 9.25 5.04
CA PHE A 184 3.70 10.19 5.83
C PHE A 184 3.21 11.34 4.95
N VAL A 185 1.91 11.66 5.04
CA VAL A 185 1.28 12.81 4.37
C VAL A 185 0.34 13.47 5.39
N ASP A 186 0.71 14.66 5.87
CA ASP A 186 -0.03 15.44 6.88
C ASP A 186 -0.58 14.61 8.06
N GLY A 187 0.28 13.75 8.62
CA GLY A 187 -0.06 12.89 9.76
C GLY A 187 -0.70 11.54 9.40
N LEU A 188 -1.13 11.32 8.16
CA LEU A 188 -1.60 10.02 7.67
C LEU A 188 -0.45 9.16 7.14
N VAL A 189 -0.58 7.83 7.22
CA VAL A 189 0.25 6.94 6.41
C VAL A 189 -0.46 6.71 5.08
N GLU A 190 0.08 7.19 3.97
CA GLU A 190 -0.36 6.79 2.63
C GLU A 190 0.27 5.44 2.28
N ILE A 191 -0.54 4.43 1.94
CA ILE A 191 -0.11 3.07 1.62
C ILE A 191 -0.48 2.74 0.16
N PRO A 192 0.50 2.58 -0.74
CA PRO A 192 0.21 2.36 -2.15
C PRO A 192 -0.47 1.02 -2.42
N VAL A 193 -1.32 0.98 -3.44
CA VAL A 193 -1.92 -0.25 -4.00
C VAL A 193 -1.26 -0.62 -5.33
N SER A 194 -1.14 -1.92 -5.64
CA SER A 194 -0.44 -2.39 -6.84
C SER A 194 -1.38 -2.61 -8.03
N PHE A 195 -0.99 -2.08 -9.19
CA PHE A 195 -1.57 -2.34 -10.51
C PHE A 195 -0.63 -3.20 -11.38
N PRO A 196 -1.14 -4.03 -12.31
CA PRO A 196 -2.56 -4.27 -12.59
C PRO A 196 -3.24 -5.02 -11.43
N ASP A 197 -4.40 -4.50 -11.02
CA ASP A 197 -5.29 -5.13 -10.06
C ASP A 197 -6.24 -6.11 -10.75
N ASP A 198 -7.14 -6.74 -9.99
CA ASP A 198 -8.10 -7.69 -10.53
C ASP A 198 -9.10 -7.06 -11.53
N GLU A 199 -9.53 -5.80 -11.35
CA GLU A 199 -10.33 -5.09 -12.37
C GLU A 199 -9.53 -4.90 -13.66
N GLY A 200 -8.30 -4.41 -13.56
CA GLY A 200 -7.40 -4.20 -14.68
C GLY A 200 -7.19 -5.48 -15.48
N MET A 201 -6.86 -6.59 -14.81
CA MET A 201 -6.64 -7.88 -15.47
C MET A 201 -7.93 -8.48 -16.04
N VAL A 202 -8.96 -8.64 -15.21
CA VAL A 202 -10.15 -9.42 -15.60
C VAL A 202 -11.09 -8.62 -16.49
N ASP A 203 -11.39 -7.38 -16.13
CA ASP A 203 -12.44 -6.59 -16.81
C ASP A 203 -11.92 -5.71 -17.93
N ARG A 204 -10.63 -5.34 -17.91
CA ARG A 204 -10.03 -4.50 -18.95
C ARG A 204 -9.24 -5.32 -19.95
N LEU A 205 -8.23 -6.04 -19.47
CA LEU A 205 -7.39 -6.88 -20.33
C LEU A 205 -8.10 -8.16 -20.78
N GLY A 206 -9.16 -8.58 -20.08
CA GLY A 206 -9.93 -9.79 -20.42
C GLY A 206 -9.22 -11.08 -20.00
N ILE A 207 -8.28 -11.00 -19.05
CA ILE A 207 -7.50 -12.13 -18.56
C ILE A 207 -8.35 -12.87 -17.52
N SER A 208 -8.83 -14.06 -17.89
CA SER A 208 -9.56 -14.97 -16.99
C SER A 208 -8.83 -16.28 -16.70
N ASN A 209 -7.65 -16.49 -17.30
CA ASN A 209 -6.81 -17.64 -16.99
C ASN A 209 -6.04 -17.37 -15.69
N GLY A 210 -6.33 -18.14 -14.64
CA GLY A 210 -5.67 -18.01 -13.33
C GLY A 210 -4.15 -18.22 -13.37
N GLU A 211 -3.62 -18.99 -14.32
CA GLU A 211 -2.17 -19.16 -14.50
C GLU A 211 -1.49 -17.86 -14.97
N VAL A 212 -2.12 -17.15 -15.89
CA VAL A 212 -1.65 -15.85 -16.39
C VAL A 212 -1.71 -14.80 -15.27
N ILE A 213 -2.78 -14.80 -14.47
CA ILE A 213 -2.90 -13.92 -13.29
C ILE A 213 -1.81 -14.24 -12.27
N SER A 214 -1.52 -15.53 -12.02
CA SER A 214 -0.40 -15.96 -11.17
C SER A 214 0.94 -15.46 -11.71
N GLU A 215 1.21 -15.55 -13.01
CA GLU A 215 2.45 -15.05 -13.63
C GLU A 215 2.64 -13.55 -13.41
N ILE A 216 1.56 -12.77 -13.56
CA ILE A 216 1.57 -11.32 -13.33
C ILE A 216 1.87 -11.03 -11.85
N TRP A 217 1.11 -11.61 -10.92
CA TRP A 217 1.30 -11.37 -9.49
C TRP A 217 2.63 -11.88 -8.95
N ARG A 218 3.14 -13.03 -9.41
CA ARG A 218 4.49 -13.50 -9.08
C ARG A 218 5.57 -12.55 -9.58
N SER A 219 5.36 -11.94 -10.74
CA SER A 219 6.29 -10.95 -11.30
C SER A 219 6.32 -9.67 -10.45
N ILE A 220 5.16 -9.21 -9.97
CA ILE A 220 5.07 -8.08 -9.01
C ILE A 220 5.73 -8.45 -7.69
N LEU A 221 5.38 -9.60 -7.10
CA LEU A 221 5.98 -10.11 -5.87
C LEU A 221 7.51 -10.18 -5.97
N LYS A 222 8.04 -10.66 -7.11
CA LYS A 222 9.49 -10.71 -7.31
C LYS A 222 10.10 -9.31 -7.30
N LYS A 223 9.52 -8.37 -8.06
CA LYS A 223 10.04 -6.99 -8.15
C LYS A 223 9.98 -6.27 -6.80
N THR A 224 8.88 -6.40 -6.05
CA THR A 224 8.76 -5.82 -4.70
C THR A 224 9.72 -6.49 -3.73
N TYR A 225 9.86 -7.81 -3.78
CA TYR A 225 10.81 -8.55 -2.94
C TYR A 225 12.26 -8.10 -3.18
N ASP A 226 12.69 -8.05 -4.44
CA ASP A 226 14.05 -7.67 -4.81
C ASP A 226 14.39 -6.25 -4.29
N ARG A 227 13.44 -5.31 -4.42
CA ARG A 227 13.54 -3.91 -4.01
C ARG A 227 13.27 -3.65 -2.52
N GLY A 228 12.75 -4.65 -1.81
CA GLY A 228 12.33 -4.50 -0.42
C GLY A 228 11.11 -3.59 -0.23
N GLU A 229 10.16 -3.66 -1.15
CA GLU A 229 8.96 -2.82 -1.23
C GLU A 229 7.68 -3.57 -0.86
N LEU A 230 6.56 -2.85 -0.77
CA LEU A 230 5.25 -3.42 -0.48
C LEU A 230 4.58 -3.94 -1.77
N PHE A 231 4.09 -5.18 -1.71
CA PHE A 231 3.07 -5.66 -2.64
C PHE A 231 1.68 -5.63 -1.97
N ASN A 232 0.89 -4.62 -2.29
CA ASN A 232 -0.50 -4.52 -1.83
C ASN A 232 -1.45 -5.01 -2.94
N ILE A 233 -1.91 -6.25 -2.83
CA ILE A 233 -2.83 -6.87 -3.77
C ILE A 233 -4.20 -6.23 -3.61
N SER A 234 -4.80 -5.76 -4.72
CA SER A 234 -6.22 -5.39 -4.78
C SER A 234 -6.98 -6.46 -5.55
N LEU A 235 -7.88 -7.14 -4.84
CA LEU A 235 -8.73 -8.21 -5.33
C LEU A 235 -10.13 -8.02 -4.78
N HIS A 236 -11.08 -7.62 -5.62
CA HIS A 236 -12.46 -7.50 -5.19
C HIS A 236 -13.05 -8.89 -4.92
N PRO A 237 -13.82 -9.07 -3.84
CA PRO A 237 -14.30 -10.40 -3.45
C PRO A 237 -15.02 -11.13 -4.56
N GLU A 238 -15.87 -10.48 -5.36
CA GLU A 238 -16.62 -11.11 -6.44
C GLU A 238 -15.75 -11.73 -7.56
N ARG A 239 -14.44 -11.43 -7.59
CA ARG A 239 -13.49 -12.03 -8.54
C ARG A 239 -12.68 -13.18 -7.96
N ILE A 240 -12.88 -13.56 -6.69
CA ILE A 240 -12.24 -14.75 -6.08
C ILE A 240 -12.40 -16.01 -6.93
N PRO A 241 -13.58 -16.35 -7.50
CA PRO A 241 -13.70 -17.55 -8.34
C PRO A 241 -12.74 -17.60 -9.55
N ILE A 242 -12.22 -16.46 -10.00
CA ILE A 242 -11.26 -16.34 -11.10
C ILE A 242 -9.82 -16.29 -10.55
N CYS A 243 -9.61 -15.54 -9.47
CA CYS A 243 -8.27 -15.21 -8.97
C CYS A 243 -7.76 -16.10 -7.82
N GLU A 244 -8.57 -17.02 -7.29
CA GLU A 244 -8.22 -17.83 -6.11
C GLU A 244 -6.90 -18.59 -6.27
N ASN A 245 -6.69 -19.23 -7.44
CA ASN A 245 -5.45 -19.94 -7.74
C ASN A 245 -4.24 -19.00 -7.72
N ALA A 246 -4.38 -17.81 -8.31
CA ALA A 246 -3.30 -16.82 -8.35
C ALA A 246 -3.00 -16.24 -6.97
N LEU A 247 -4.03 -15.99 -6.15
CA LEU A 247 -3.88 -15.52 -4.78
C LEU A 247 -3.14 -16.56 -3.94
N THR A 248 -3.59 -17.80 -4.01
CA THR A 248 -3.01 -18.94 -3.31
C THR A 248 -1.55 -19.14 -3.70
N ASP A 249 -1.24 -19.14 -5.00
CA ASP A 249 0.11 -19.28 -5.52
C ASP A 249 1.03 -18.14 -5.06
N THR A 250 0.57 -16.90 -5.14
CA THR A 250 1.33 -15.72 -4.71
C THR A 250 1.66 -15.76 -3.22
N LEU A 251 0.67 -16.06 -2.37
CA LEU A 251 0.86 -16.18 -0.92
C LEU A 251 1.77 -17.35 -0.54
N ARG A 252 1.62 -18.52 -1.20
CA ARG A 252 2.55 -19.65 -1.01
C ARG A 252 3.97 -19.28 -1.41
N ARG A 253 4.14 -18.57 -2.53
CA ARG A 253 5.46 -18.13 -2.98
C ARG A 253 6.09 -17.15 -2.01
N ALA A 254 5.34 -16.18 -1.50
CA ALA A 254 5.81 -15.22 -0.51
C ALA A 254 6.36 -15.92 0.75
N LYS A 255 5.66 -16.96 1.25
CA LYS A 255 6.11 -17.77 2.40
C LYS A 255 7.41 -18.55 2.19
N GLN A 256 7.77 -18.83 0.94
CA GLN A 256 8.97 -19.62 0.62
C GLN A 256 10.23 -18.75 0.49
N LEU A 257 10.11 -17.42 0.52
CA LEU A 257 11.22 -16.51 0.33
C LEU A 257 12.01 -16.31 1.64
N SER A 258 13.32 -16.14 1.51
CA SER A 258 14.24 -15.85 2.62
C SER A 258 15.27 -14.79 2.20
N PRO A 259 15.44 -13.67 2.94
CA PRO A 259 14.69 -13.29 4.15
C PRO A 259 13.18 -13.19 3.93
N ALA A 260 12.39 -13.29 5.00
CA ALA A 260 10.93 -13.45 4.90
C ALA A 260 10.21 -12.28 4.20
N VAL A 261 9.00 -12.53 3.72
CA VAL A 261 8.03 -11.48 3.35
C VAL A 261 7.09 -11.26 4.53
N TRP A 262 7.02 -10.03 5.05
CA TRP A 262 6.09 -9.69 6.12
C TRP A 262 4.67 -9.56 5.56
N THR A 263 3.79 -10.48 5.92
CA THR A 263 2.38 -10.45 5.53
C THR A 263 1.58 -9.72 6.60
N ALA A 264 0.91 -8.63 6.24
CA ALA A 264 0.22 -7.75 7.18
C ALA A 264 -1.03 -7.11 6.58
N THR A 265 -1.98 -6.76 7.44
CA THR A 265 -3.10 -5.88 7.13
C THR A 265 -2.62 -4.44 6.90
N LEU A 266 -3.43 -3.60 6.26
CA LEU A 266 -3.09 -2.18 6.08
C LEU A 266 -2.96 -1.45 7.43
N ARG A 267 -3.78 -1.82 8.42
CA ARG A 267 -3.66 -1.32 9.80
C ARG A 267 -2.29 -1.61 10.39
N GLU A 268 -1.85 -2.86 10.36
CA GLU A 268 -0.55 -3.28 10.92
C GLU A 268 0.60 -2.56 10.22
N ILE A 269 0.51 -2.36 8.89
CA ILE A 269 1.50 -1.58 8.13
C ILE A 269 1.53 -0.13 8.62
N ALA A 270 0.37 0.51 8.81
CA ALA A 270 0.28 1.89 9.29
C ALA A 270 0.82 2.03 10.73
N GLU A 271 0.45 1.11 11.61
CA GLU A 271 0.92 1.04 13.00
C GLU A 271 2.44 0.85 13.07
N TRP A 272 2.97 -0.07 12.24
CA TRP A 272 4.41 -0.29 12.13
C TRP A 272 5.15 0.96 11.64
N TRP A 273 4.62 1.64 10.61
CA TRP A 273 5.25 2.84 10.08
C TRP A 273 5.34 3.95 11.13
N ARG A 274 4.30 4.11 11.96
CA ARG A 274 4.26 5.04 13.08
C ARG A 274 5.20 4.66 14.21
N GLN A 275 5.23 3.38 14.58
CA GLN A 275 6.13 2.89 15.61
C GLN A 275 7.58 3.09 15.19
N ARG A 276 7.92 2.76 13.94
CA ARG A 276 9.28 2.88 13.40
C ARG A 276 9.78 4.32 13.36
N ASP A 277 8.90 5.29 13.15
CA ASP A 277 9.23 6.71 13.15
C ASP A 277 9.76 7.21 14.51
N THR A 278 9.47 6.48 15.61
CA THR A 278 9.99 6.82 16.94
C THR A 278 11.38 6.23 17.21
N PHE A 279 11.94 5.42 16.31
CA PHE A 279 13.19 4.73 16.57
C PHE A 279 14.40 5.65 16.41
N THR A 280 15.38 5.49 17.29
CA THR A 280 16.61 6.30 17.28
C THR A 280 17.83 5.47 17.63
N PHE A 281 18.99 5.87 17.13
CA PHE A 281 20.28 5.38 17.60
C PHE A 281 20.96 6.46 18.44
N GLU A 282 21.45 6.08 19.61
CA GLU A 282 22.45 6.84 20.36
C GLU A 282 23.82 6.33 19.93
N ILE A 283 24.63 7.21 19.31
CA ILE A 283 25.96 6.87 18.82
C ILE A 283 26.97 7.77 19.53
N SER A 284 27.95 7.17 20.18
CA SER A 284 29.04 7.89 20.84
C SER A 284 30.40 7.34 20.41
N HIS A 285 31.39 8.23 20.27
CA HIS A 285 32.71 7.89 19.79
C HIS A 285 33.59 7.38 20.95
N GLU A 286 34.14 6.17 20.84
CA GLU A 286 35.10 5.63 21.81
C GLU A 286 36.54 5.96 21.37
N THR A 287 36.87 5.65 20.12
CA THR A 287 38.17 5.91 19.47
C THR A 287 37.95 6.16 17.97
N ASN A 288 39.00 6.58 17.23
CA ASN A 288 38.89 7.05 15.84
C ASN A 288 38.04 6.16 14.91
N ASP A 289 38.04 4.83 15.12
CA ASP A 289 37.32 3.88 14.27
C ASP A 289 36.27 3.07 15.06
N ARG A 290 35.94 3.46 16.29
CA ARG A 290 35.02 2.70 17.18
C ARG A 290 33.92 3.57 17.76
N TYR A 291 32.70 3.08 17.61
CA TYR A 291 31.48 3.75 18.03
C TYR A 291 30.68 2.84 18.95
N SER A 292 30.31 3.35 20.12
CA SER A 292 29.31 2.71 20.98
C SER A 292 27.93 3.09 20.46
N VAL A 293 27.14 2.07 20.12
CA VAL A 293 25.81 2.21 19.52
C VAL A 293 24.77 1.61 20.45
N LYS A 294 23.76 2.40 20.77
CA LYS A 294 22.55 1.95 21.46
C LYS A 294 21.32 2.22 20.60
N ALA A 295 20.59 1.16 20.30
CA ALA A 295 19.40 1.18 19.47
C ALA A 295 18.14 1.28 20.34
N ASN A 296 17.47 2.44 20.31
CA ASN A 296 16.20 2.67 20.99
C ASN A 296 15.05 2.34 20.04
N CYS A 297 14.60 1.09 20.07
CA CYS A 297 13.57 0.57 19.17
C CYS A 297 12.77 -0.57 19.80
N SER A 298 11.69 -0.99 19.14
CA SER A 298 10.94 -2.19 19.56
C SER A 298 11.72 -3.48 19.29
N GLU A 299 11.31 -4.59 19.92
CA GLU A 299 11.94 -5.90 19.72
C GLU A 299 11.88 -6.39 18.28
N ASN A 300 10.83 -6.00 17.55
CA ASN A 300 10.60 -6.39 16.16
C ASN A 300 11.43 -5.56 15.16
N ALA A 301 12.14 -4.53 15.62
CA ALA A 301 12.96 -3.68 14.77
C ALA A 301 14.15 -4.45 14.16
N THR A 302 14.24 -4.36 12.83
CA THR A 302 15.34 -4.89 12.04
C THR A 302 16.45 -3.85 11.97
N ILE A 303 17.61 -4.14 12.59
CA ILE A 303 18.82 -3.32 12.45
C ILE A 303 19.71 -3.97 11.41
N LEU A 304 20.13 -3.19 10.42
CA LEU A 304 21.03 -3.64 9.35
C LEU A 304 22.34 -2.86 9.37
N LEU A 305 23.40 -3.62 9.06
CA LEU A 305 24.78 -3.17 8.95
C LEU A 305 25.28 -3.49 7.54
N LYS A 306 25.94 -2.55 6.89
CA LYS A 306 26.67 -2.80 5.63
C LYS A 306 28.12 -2.45 5.83
N ASN A 307 29.03 -3.34 5.46
CA ASN A 307 30.49 -3.11 5.51
C ASN A 307 31.02 -2.53 6.84
N CYS A 308 30.41 -2.91 7.96
CA CYS A 308 30.82 -2.58 9.33
C CYS A 308 31.27 -3.84 10.06
N LYS A 309 32.14 -3.73 11.07
CA LYS A 309 32.39 -4.81 12.02
C LYS A 309 31.71 -4.50 13.35
N VAL A 310 31.30 -5.52 14.08
CA VAL A 310 30.68 -5.37 15.40
C VAL A 310 31.19 -6.41 16.38
N ASN A 311 31.15 -6.09 17.67
CA ASN A 311 31.60 -6.97 18.75
C ASN A 311 30.59 -8.06 19.16
N THR A 312 29.44 -8.15 18.48
CA THR A 312 28.38 -9.14 18.74
C THR A 312 28.09 -9.98 17.50
N PRO A 313 27.51 -11.20 17.65
CA PRO A 313 27.11 -12.00 16.52
C PRO A 313 26.15 -11.29 15.57
N VAL A 314 26.37 -11.47 14.27
CA VAL A 314 25.52 -10.99 13.18
C VAL A 314 25.11 -12.17 12.30
N ALA A 315 24.04 -11.99 11.53
CA ALA A 315 23.61 -12.95 10.52
C ALA A 315 23.56 -12.29 9.15
N GLU A 316 24.06 -12.97 8.12
CA GLU A 316 23.94 -12.54 6.73
C GLU A 316 22.48 -12.21 6.38
N TRP A 317 22.30 -11.14 5.63
CA TRP A 317 21.02 -10.67 5.14
C TRP A 317 21.12 -10.35 3.64
N ALA A 318 20.07 -9.83 3.03
CA ALA A 318 20.04 -9.54 1.60
C ALA A 318 20.99 -8.39 1.20
N ASN A 319 21.41 -8.38 -0.07
CA ASN A 319 22.11 -7.25 -0.72
C ASN A 319 23.39 -6.78 0.01
N GLY A 320 24.14 -7.70 0.62
CA GLY A 320 25.41 -7.40 1.30
C GLY A 320 25.25 -6.76 2.68
N TYR A 321 24.03 -6.69 3.22
CA TYR A 321 23.82 -6.32 4.60
C TYR A 321 23.89 -7.53 5.53
N GLN A 322 24.16 -7.26 6.80
CA GLN A 322 24.03 -8.19 7.90
C GLN A 322 22.98 -7.65 8.88
N SER A 323 22.26 -8.56 9.53
CA SER A 323 21.31 -8.24 10.60
C SER A 323 21.93 -8.50 11.97
N ILE A 324 21.63 -7.60 12.92
CA ILE A 324 22.07 -7.68 14.30
C ILE A 324 20.86 -7.69 15.24
N SER A 325 20.89 -8.56 16.25
CA SER A 325 19.83 -8.63 17.27
C SER A 325 20.19 -7.85 18.55
N ALA A 326 21.48 -7.59 18.79
CA ALA A 326 21.91 -6.79 19.93
C ALA A 326 21.42 -5.34 19.80
N ARG A 327 21.02 -4.74 20.93
CA ARG A 327 20.58 -3.35 21.00
C ARG A 327 21.67 -2.41 21.52
N ASP A 328 22.63 -2.96 22.25
CA ASP A 328 23.85 -2.29 22.68
C ASP A 328 25.05 -3.04 22.09
N PHE A 329 25.86 -2.36 21.28
CA PHE A 329 27.02 -2.97 20.64
C PHE A 329 28.09 -1.93 20.29
N ILE A 330 29.30 -2.41 20.05
CA ILE A 330 30.41 -1.60 19.56
C ILE A 330 30.56 -1.88 18.08
N LEU A 331 30.52 -0.80 17.29
CA LEU A 331 30.67 -0.82 15.84
C LEU A 331 32.06 -0.27 15.48
N GLU A 332 32.77 -0.99 14.63
CA GLU A 332 34.03 -0.55 14.04
C GLU A 332 33.83 -0.14 12.58
N SER A 333 34.21 1.09 12.25
CA SER A 333 34.14 1.67 10.91
C SER A 333 35.12 2.85 10.80
N PRO A 334 35.78 3.07 9.66
CA PRO A 334 36.70 4.22 9.48
C PRO A 334 36.03 5.60 9.64
N ARG A 335 34.71 5.65 9.47
CA ARG A 335 33.87 6.85 9.60
C ARG A 335 32.55 6.47 10.26
N CYS A 336 31.90 7.41 10.92
CA CYS A 336 30.59 7.16 11.54
C CYS A 336 29.61 6.68 10.45
N PRO A 337 29.00 5.48 10.57
CA PRO A 337 28.25 4.83 9.49
C PRO A 337 26.84 5.42 9.28
N VAL A 338 26.77 6.75 9.26
CA VAL A 338 25.56 7.57 9.06
C VAL A 338 25.72 8.40 7.78
N ILE A 339 24.60 8.91 7.25
CA ILE A 339 24.60 9.73 6.03
C ILE A 339 24.75 11.21 6.43
N GLY A 340 25.81 11.84 5.94
CA GLY A 340 25.98 13.29 6.01
C GLY A 340 25.20 13.97 4.89
N VAL A 341 24.55 15.09 5.19
CA VAL A 341 23.91 15.95 4.19
C VAL A 341 24.32 17.40 4.38
N SER A 342 24.30 18.18 3.30
CA SER A 342 24.62 19.61 3.33
C SER A 342 23.60 20.41 4.14
N LEU A 343 24.03 21.58 4.65
CA LEU A 343 23.17 22.45 5.47
C LEU A 343 21.93 22.96 4.72
N ASP A 344 21.99 23.07 3.39
CA ASP A 344 20.91 23.53 2.52
C ASP A 344 20.00 22.40 2.01
N THR A 345 20.24 21.14 2.41
CA THR A 345 19.40 19.99 2.04
C THR A 345 17.94 20.24 2.41
N SER A 346 17.03 19.92 1.50
CA SER A 346 15.59 20.11 1.69
C SER A 346 15.03 19.25 2.85
N PRO A 347 13.98 19.71 3.54
CA PRO A 347 13.30 18.89 4.56
C PRO A 347 12.77 17.57 3.99
N ASP A 348 12.26 17.57 2.76
CA ASP A 348 11.68 16.40 2.10
C ASP A 348 12.74 15.32 1.85
N ALA A 349 13.94 15.69 1.41
CA ALA A 349 15.05 14.74 1.26
C ALA A 349 15.47 14.11 2.59
N VAL A 350 15.56 14.90 3.67
CA VAL A 350 15.86 14.37 5.00
C VAL A 350 14.76 13.43 5.48
N SER A 351 13.49 13.82 5.29
CA SER A 351 12.33 13.00 5.65
C SER A 351 12.36 11.67 4.90
N PHE A 352 12.62 11.70 3.59
CA PHE A 352 12.74 10.51 2.77
C PHE A 352 13.85 9.57 3.27
N LEU A 353 15.08 10.07 3.45
CA LEU A 353 16.22 9.27 3.93
C LEU A 353 15.93 8.64 5.30
N LYS A 354 15.31 9.38 6.21
CA LYS A 354 14.85 8.85 7.50
C LYS A 354 13.75 7.81 7.35
N SER A 355 12.81 8.00 6.42
CA SER A 355 11.75 7.03 6.11
C SER A 355 12.30 5.74 5.50
N GLU A 356 13.44 5.80 4.82
CA GLU A 356 14.20 4.62 4.40
C GLU A 356 14.91 3.95 5.59
N GLY A 357 15.00 4.63 6.73
CA GLY A 357 15.57 4.15 7.98
C GLY A 357 17.04 4.48 8.18
N PHE A 358 17.60 5.32 7.30
CA PHE A 358 18.96 5.85 7.46
C PHE A 358 19.03 6.88 8.58
N ILE A 359 20.21 6.98 9.18
CA ILE A 359 20.55 8.04 10.12
C ILE A 359 21.14 9.20 9.30
N VAL A 360 20.62 10.41 9.52
CA VAL A 360 20.95 11.58 8.71
C VAL A 360 21.44 12.73 9.59
N GLU A 361 22.61 13.27 9.29
CA GLU A 361 23.21 14.40 9.99
C GLU A 361 23.53 15.55 9.03
N ARG A 362 23.15 16.78 9.41
CA ARG A 362 23.54 17.99 8.67
C ARG A 362 24.94 18.42 9.08
N SER A 363 25.84 18.63 8.12
CA SER A 363 27.23 19.00 8.41
C SER A 363 27.90 19.73 7.25
N GLU A 364 28.92 20.55 7.56
CA GLU A 364 29.84 21.16 6.59
C GLU A 364 31.13 20.34 6.40
N GLN A 365 31.26 19.21 7.10
CA GLN A 365 32.47 18.38 7.12
C GLN A 365 32.23 17.05 6.40
N PRO A 366 32.34 17.00 5.05
CA PRO A 366 32.04 15.79 4.27
C PRO A 366 32.94 14.61 4.62
N ASP A 367 34.18 14.87 5.02
CA ASP A 367 35.18 13.84 5.30
C ASP A 367 34.85 12.97 6.54
N ASN A 368 33.92 13.42 7.39
CA ASN A 368 33.47 12.67 8.56
C ASN A 368 32.50 11.53 8.23
N TYR A 369 31.94 11.53 7.00
CA TYR A 369 30.88 10.60 6.61
C TYR A 369 31.32 9.65 5.50
N PRO A 370 30.88 8.38 5.54
CA PRO A 370 31.14 7.43 4.47
C PRO A 370 30.32 7.76 3.21
N ILE A 371 29.13 8.36 3.39
CA ILE A 371 28.31 8.96 2.32
C ILE A 371 27.99 10.39 2.72
N TYR A 372 28.29 11.35 1.83
CA TYR A 372 27.90 12.75 1.99
C TYR A 372 27.12 13.23 0.76
N LEU A 373 25.91 13.75 0.97
CA LEU A 373 25.00 14.18 -0.10
C LEU A 373 24.85 15.70 -0.06
N SER A 374 25.28 16.38 -1.13
CA SER A 374 25.28 17.86 -1.23
C SER A 374 24.34 18.40 -2.30
N ASP A 375 23.69 17.52 -3.07
CA ASP A 375 22.90 17.84 -4.25
C ASP A 375 21.39 17.74 -3.99
N LEU A 376 20.94 18.00 -2.75
CA LEU A 376 19.56 17.75 -2.29
C LEU A 376 18.78 19.01 -1.89
N ALA A 377 19.24 20.19 -2.30
CA ALA A 377 18.58 21.47 -2.03
C ALA A 377 17.20 21.57 -2.70
N ARG A 378 17.03 20.92 -3.86
CA ARG A 378 15.74 20.68 -4.51
C ARG A 378 15.55 19.17 -4.58
N PHE A 379 14.43 18.70 -4.06
CA PHE A 379 14.13 17.28 -3.99
C PHE A 379 12.63 17.08 -4.18
N GLU A 380 12.26 16.25 -5.13
CA GLU A 380 10.90 15.88 -5.44
C GLU A 380 10.71 14.37 -5.27
N GLU A 381 9.46 13.91 -5.20
CA GLU A 381 9.14 12.48 -5.01
C GLU A 381 9.77 11.57 -6.10
N ALA A 382 9.97 12.10 -7.31
CA ALA A 382 10.61 11.36 -8.40
C ALA A 382 12.12 11.11 -8.16
N ASP A 383 12.76 11.87 -7.25
CA ASP A 383 14.18 11.74 -6.91
C ASP A 383 14.43 10.65 -5.85
N GLU A 384 13.39 10.22 -5.13
CA GLU A 384 13.46 9.23 -4.06
C GLU A 384 14.08 7.91 -4.51
N LYS A 385 13.53 7.34 -5.59
CA LYS A 385 14.00 6.05 -6.10
C LYS A 385 15.44 6.11 -6.62
N PRO A 386 15.83 7.05 -7.51
CA PRO A 386 17.22 7.22 -7.91
C PRO A 386 18.18 7.41 -6.73
N LEU A 387 17.78 8.18 -5.72
CA LEU A 387 18.60 8.39 -4.53
C LEU A 387 18.78 7.11 -3.71
N SER A 388 17.71 6.36 -3.47
CA SER A 388 17.76 5.06 -2.79
C SER A 388 18.68 4.10 -3.54
N GLU A 389 18.51 3.95 -4.84
CA GLU A 389 19.36 3.09 -5.68
C GLU A 389 20.83 3.52 -5.65
N ARG A 390 21.11 4.83 -5.70
CA ARG A 390 22.46 5.39 -5.60
C ARG A 390 23.13 5.01 -4.28
N ILE A 391 22.41 5.10 -3.15
CA ILE A 391 22.95 4.74 -1.83
C ILE A 391 23.18 3.22 -1.74
N GLU A 392 22.23 2.42 -2.21
CA GLU A 392 22.31 0.96 -2.16
C GLU A 392 23.45 0.38 -3.02
N GLN A 393 23.85 1.07 -4.09
CA GLN A 393 24.98 0.70 -4.95
C GLN A 393 26.35 0.98 -4.32
N THR A 394 26.43 1.74 -3.24
CA THR A 394 27.71 2.03 -2.57
C THR A 394 28.17 0.85 -1.71
N ASP A 395 29.49 0.66 -1.60
CA ASP A 395 30.11 -0.21 -0.60
C ASP A 395 30.46 0.54 0.70
N ALA A 396 29.83 1.70 0.91
CA ALA A 396 30.07 2.53 2.09
C ALA A 396 29.56 1.81 3.37
N PRO A 397 30.27 1.94 4.50
CA PRO A 397 29.77 1.51 5.80
C PRO A 397 28.45 2.20 6.15
N LEU A 398 27.42 1.44 6.52
CA LEU A 398 26.10 1.97 6.85
C LEU A 398 25.48 1.24 8.04
N LEU A 399 24.78 2.00 8.89
CA LEU A 399 23.89 1.55 9.94
C LEU A 399 22.49 2.12 9.69
N ARG A 400 21.47 1.27 9.73
CA ARG A 400 20.07 1.69 9.53
C ARG A 400 19.07 0.81 10.29
N TYR A 401 17.88 1.35 10.49
CA TYR A 401 16.69 0.53 10.66
C TYR A 401 16.18 0.12 9.28
N TRP A 402 15.80 -1.15 9.09
CA TRP A 402 15.14 -1.57 7.86
C TRP A 402 13.66 -1.18 7.87
N ARG A 403 13.06 -1.14 6.69
CA ARG A 403 11.66 -0.73 6.47
C ARG A 403 10.66 -1.66 7.18
N TRP A 404 10.96 -2.96 7.22
CA TRP A 404 10.03 -4.00 7.66
C TRP A 404 10.49 -4.69 8.96
N PRO A 405 9.55 -5.14 9.80
CA PRO A 405 9.87 -5.80 11.06
C PRO A 405 10.44 -7.19 10.83
N GLU A 406 10.93 -7.82 11.91
CA GLU A 406 11.27 -9.26 11.97
C GLU A 406 12.25 -9.72 10.87
N LYS A 407 13.17 -8.84 10.48
CA LYS A 407 14.17 -9.07 9.43
C LYS A 407 13.57 -9.39 8.05
N ALA A 408 12.29 -9.06 7.83
CA ALA A 408 11.64 -9.26 6.56
C ALA A 408 12.26 -8.38 5.48
N ARG A 409 12.45 -8.94 4.28
CA ARG A 409 13.00 -8.21 3.14
C ARG A 409 11.99 -7.23 2.55
N SER A 410 10.75 -7.67 2.41
CA SER A 410 9.65 -6.92 1.80
C SER A 410 8.36 -7.17 2.58
N ALA A 411 7.28 -6.48 2.20
CA ALA A 411 5.95 -6.70 2.77
C ALA A 411 4.92 -7.07 1.70
N LEU A 412 3.86 -7.76 2.14
CA LEU A 412 2.71 -8.09 1.32
C LEU A 412 1.43 -7.84 2.11
N SER A 413 0.45 -7.19 1.48
CA SER A 413 -0.92 -7.08 1.99
C SER A 413 -1.92 -7.56 0.95
N VAL A 414 -3.05 -8.04 1.43
CA VAL A 414 -4.16 -8.50 0.59
C VAL A 414 -5.38 -7.65 0.90
N THR A 415 -5.91 -6.99 -0.11
CA THR A 415 -7.03 -6.05 0.04
C THR A 415 -8.12 -6.31 -1.00
N GLY A 416 -9.35 -5.91 -0.69
CA GLY A 416 -10.48 -6.10 -1.60
C GLY A 416 -11.64 -5.16 -1.30
N ASP A 417 -11.98 -4.31 -2.27
CA ASP A 417 -13.00 -3.29 -2.08
C ASP A 417 -14.41 -3.90 -2.18
N ILE A 418 -15.30 -3.49 -1.27
CA ILE A 418 -16.71 -3.91 -1.20
C ILE A 418 -17.60 -2.70 -1.48
N ASP A 419 -18.12 -2.65 -2.70
CA ASP A 419 -19.03 -1.61 -3.18
C ASP A 419 -20.48 -2.11 -3.34
N SER A 420 -20.69 -3.43 -3.30
CA SER A 420 -21.98 -4.10 -3.45
C SER A 420 -21.92 -5.53 -2.92
N ILE A 421 -23.03 -6.04 -2.37
CA ILE A 421 -23.19 -7.42 -1.90
C ILE A 421 -24.27 -8.14 -2.72
N THR A 422 -25.33 -7.42 -3.08
CA THR A 422 -26.41 -7.91 -3.93
C THR A 422 -26.51 -7.14 -5.24
N LEU A 423 -27.25 -7.68 -6.20
CA LEU A 423 -27.58 -6.95 -7.42
C LEU A 423 -28.37 -5.67 -7.13
N ILE A 424 -29.26 -5.71 -6.13
CA ILE A 424 -30.05 -4.55 -5.71
C ILE A 424 -29.11 -3.46 -5.19
N ASP A 425 -28.08 -3.82 -4.43
CA ASP A 425 -27.07 -2.87 -3.97
C ASP A 425 -26.37 -2.17 -5.12
N PHE A 426 -25.99 -2.93 -6.16
CA PHE A 426 -25.35 -2.39 -7.35
C PHE A 426 -26.26 -1.36 -8.06
N VAL A 427 -27.56 -1.62 -8.14
CA VAL A 427 -28.54 -0.69 -8.73
C VAL A 427 -28.75 0.53 -7.84
N LEU A 428 -28.94 0.33 -6.54
CA LEU A 428 -29.13 1.41 -5.56
C LEU A 428 -27.94 2.37 -5.55
N ARG A 429 -26.72 1.85 -5.71
CA ARG A 429 -25.49 2.65 -5.82
C ARG A 429 -25.58 3.69 -6.94
N VAL A 430 -26.12 3.33 -8.10
CA VAL A 430 -26.31 4.26 -9.23
C VAL A 430 -27.30 5.37 -8.86
N PHE A 431 -28.38 5.00 -8.16
CA PHE A 431 -29.39 5.94 -7.70
C PHE A 431 -28.87 6.88 -6.60
N GLU A 432 -28.09 6.36 -5.65
CA GLU A 432 -27.45 7.14 -4.59
C GLU A 432 -26.48 8.19 -5.17
N ASN A 433 -25.70 7.80 -6.17
CA ASN A 433 -24.81 8.72 -6.88
C ASN A 433 -25.59 9.79 -7.64
N TRP A 434 -26.73 9.44 -8.24
CA TRP A 434 -27.60 10.40 -8.91
C TRP A 434 -28.20 11.42 -7.93
N LEU A 435 -28.73 10.96 -6.79
CA LEU A 435 -29.27 11.85 -5.74
C LEU A 435 -28.21 12.81 -5.18
N GLN A 436 -27.01 12.31 -4.90
CA GLN A 436 -25.91 13.14 -4.41
C GLN A 436 -25.51 14.21 -5.43
N ASN A 437 -25.52 13.88 -6.73
CA ASN A 437 -25.25 14.86 -7.78
C ASN A 437 -26.37 15.91 -7.94
N GLY A 438 -27.63 15.52 -7.73
CA GLY A 438 -28.77 16.46 -7.72
C GLY A 438 -28.64 17.52 -6.62
N ARG A 439 -28.22 17.11 -5.42
CA ARG A 439 -28.00 18.03 -4.27
C ARG A 439 -26.84 19.02 -4.45
N ARG A 440 -25.96 18.81 -5.43
CA ARG A 440 -24.87 19.74 -5.76
C ARG A 440 -25.29 20.85 -6.70
N GLN A 441 -26.40 20.68 -7.41
CA GLN A 441 -26.90 21.65 -8.40
C GLN A 441 -27.99 22.57 -7.82
N SER A 442 -28.50 22.24 -6.63
CA SER A 442 -29.38 23.05 -5.78
C SER A 442 -28.58 23.78 -4.73
#